data_AF-A0A4R0X8X5-F1
#
_entry.id   AF-A0A4R0X8X5-F1
#
_cell.length_a   1.000
_cell.length_b   1.000
_cell.length_c   1.000
_cell.angle_alpha   90.00
_cell.angle_beta   90.00
_cell.angle_gamma   90.00
#
_symmetry.space_group_name_H-M   'P 1'
#
loop_
_entity.id
_entity.type
_entity.pdbx_description
1 polymer ?
#
loop_
_entity_poly.entity_id
_entity_poly.type
_entity_poly.pdbx_seq_one_letter_code
_entity_poly.pdbx_strand_id
1 'polypeptide(L)'
;MMSGLCMTRAFLQRVGLRPFDERLRFYGVDTRFCRDLARRGGRAYLHDAVLGHDSALRSTMDAQTALERQIWLWQSWLRVFDMNIGEVIGIRCYVFWKAWRASRRADTSLSFRELLAKVF
;
A
#
# COMPACT_ATOMS: atom_id res chain seq x y z
N MET A 1 10.01 5.09 -6.09
CA MET A 1 8.96 4.06 -6.22
C MET A 1 8.16 4.42 -7.45
N MET A 2 8.34 3.65 -8.53
CA MET A 2 7.50 3.74 -9.72
C MET A 2 6.72 2.44 -9.80
N SER A 3 5.41 2.53 -9.98
CA SER A 3 4.60 1.39 -10.39
C SER A 3 4.89 1.17 -11.87
N GLY A 4 5.29 -0.05 -12.27
CA GLY A 4 5.48 -0.43 -13.68
C GLY A 4 4.16 -0.59 -14.45
N LEU A 5 3.06 -0.01 -13.93
CA LEU A 5 1.73 -0.13 -14.50
C LEU A 5 1.55 0.85 -15.66
N CYS A 6 1.39 0.31 -16.86
CA CYS A 6 0.95 1.07 -18.02
C CYS A 6 -0.54 0.84 -18.28
N MET A 7 -1.26 1.89 -18.67
CA MET A 7 -2.68 1.81 -18.96
C MET A 7 -3.04 2.67 -20.17
N THR A 8 -4.00 2.19 -20.97
CA THR A 8 -4.46 2.94 -22.14
C THR A 8 -5.25 4.17 -21.71
N ARG A 9 -5.07 5.29 -22.41
CA ARG A 9 -5.83 6.54 -22.17
C ARG A 9 -7.34 6.30 -22.28
N ALA A 10 -7.76 5.50 -23.26
CA ALA A 10 -9.18 5.17 -23.46
C ALA A 10 -9.77 4.39 -22.27
N PHE A 11 -8.98 3.53 -21.61
CA PHE A 11 -9.43 2.87 -20.39
C PHE A 11 -9.57 3.87 -19.23
N LEU A 12 -8.56 4.73 -19.01
CA LEU A 12 -8.63 5.76 -17.97
C LEU A 12 -9.85 6.66 -18.09
N GLN A 13 -10.19 7.11 -19.31
CA GLN A 13 -11.37 7.93 -19.56
C GLN A 13 -12.68 7.22 -19.20
N ARG A 14 -12.77 5.89 -19.41
CA ARG A 14 -13.95 5.10 -19.04
C ARG A 14 -14.10 4.90 -17.52
N VAL A 15 -13.00 4.85 -16.79
CA VAL A 15 -13.00 4.67 -15.33
C VAL A 15 -13.49 5.94 -14.60
N GLY A 16 -13.46 7.10 -15.25
CA GLY A 16 -14.04 8.35 -14.76
C GLY A 16 -13.02 9.35 -14.22
N LEU A 17 -13.52 10.46 -13.66
CA LEU A 17 -12.71 11.62 -13.23
C LEU A 17 -11.82 11.35 -12.01
N ARG A 18 -12.18 10.38 -11.16
CA ARG A 18 -11.41 9.98 -9.98
C ARG A 18 -11.10 8.48 -10.03
N PRO A 19 -10.20 8.05 -10.91
CA PRO A 19 -9.89 6.63 -11.09
C PRO A 19 -9.08 6.06 -9.91
N PHE A 20 -8.47 6.90 -9.08
CA PHE A 20 -7.63 6.49 -7.95
C PHE A 20 -8.28 6.87 -6.62
N ASP A 21 -8.05 6.04 -5.60
CA ASP A 21 -8.52 6.30 -4.24
C ASP A 21 -7.61 7.33 -3.56
N GLU A 22 -8.06 8.58 -3.48
CA GLU A 22 -7.34 9.73 -2.91
C GLU A 22 -7.04 9.57 -1.41
N ARG A 23 -7.69 8.63 -0.72
CA ARG A 23 -7.35 8.33 0.68
C ARG A 23 -5.97 7.70 0.76
N LEU A 24 -5.59 6.89 -0.23
CA LEU A 24 -4.30 6.24 -0.30
C LEU A 24 -3.22 7.28 -0.64
N ARG A 25 -2.13 7.26 0.15
CA ARG A 25 -0.97 8.13 -0.08
C ARG A 25 -0.05 7.50 -1.13
N PHE A 26 1.24 7.38 -0.80
CA PHE A 26 2.25 6.80 -1.66
C PHE A 26 2.10 5.28 -1.90
N TYR A 27 1.37 4.58 -1.02
CA TYR A 27 1.23 3.12 -1.07
C TYR A 27 -0.20 2.68 -1.37
N GLY A 28 -0.32 1.59 -2.12
CA GLY A 28 -1.58 0.87 -2.33
C GLY A 28 -2.48 1.41 -3.44
N VAL A 29 -2.18 2.58 -4.00
CA VAL A 29 -2.98 3.19 -5.09
C VAL A 29 -3.08 2.24 -6.29
N ASP A 30 -1.95 1.69 -6.72
CA ASP A 30 -1.87 0.72 -7.82
C ASP A 30 -2.58 -0.60 -7.46
N THR A 31 -2.37 -1.09 -6.24
CA THR A 31 -2.96 -2.33 -5.76
C THR A 31 -4.49 -2.24 -5.72
N ARG A 32 -5.03 -1.13 -5.21
CA ARG A 32 -6.48 -0.87 -5.19
C ARG A 32 -7.03 -0.78 -6.60
N PHE A 33 -6.36 -0.02 -7.46
CA PHE A 33 -6.75 0.11 -8.87
C PHE A 33 -6.80 -1.26 -9.57
N CYS A 34 -5.77 -2.10 -9.39
CA CYS A 34 -5.70 -3.43 -9.99
C CYS A 34 -6.74 -4.41 -9.42
N ARG A 35 -7.06 -4.32 -8.12
CA ARG A 35 -8.10 -5.16 -7.52
C ARG A 35 -9.50 -4.83 -8.05
N ASP A 36 -9.77 -3.55 -8.26
CA ASP A 36 -11.04 -3.10 -8.85
C ASP A 36 -11.04 -3.20 -10.40
N LEU A 37 -9.95 -3.66 -11.03
CA LEU A 37 -9.79 -3.66 -12.49
C LEU A 37 -10.89 -4.44 -13.20
N ALA A 38 -11.17 -5.67 -12.74
CA ALA A 38 -12.21 -6.51 -13.34
C ALA A 38 -13.60 -5.88 -13.18
N ARG A 39 -13.89 -5.30 -12.01
CA ARG A 39 -15.14 -4.56 -11.73
C ARG A 39 -15.30 -3.34 -12.65
N ARG A 40 -14.18 -2.75 -13.09
CA ARG A 40 -14.13 -1.63 -14.03
C ARG A 40 -14.12 -2.06 -15.50
N GLY A 41 -14.33 -3.35 -15.79
CA GLY A 41 -14.30 -3.89 -17.15
C GLY A 41 -12.90 -3.89 -17.79
N GLY A 42 -11.86 -3.79 -16.97
CA GLY A 42 -10.47 -3.84 -17.40
C GLY A 42 -9.93 -5.26 -17.53
N ARG A 43 -8.84 -5.39 -18.30
CA ARG A 43 -8.04 -6.62 -18.41
C ARG A 43 -6.58 -6.28 -18.11
N ALA A 44 -5.88 -7.19 -17.45
CA ALA A 44 -4.45 -7.05 -17.17
C ALA A 44 -3.65 -7.97 -18.09
N TYR A 45 -2.45 -7.50 -18.48
CA TYR A 45 -1.46 -8.28 -19.21
C TYR A 45 -0.13 -8.11 -18.48
N LEU A 46 0.62 -9.19 -18.30
CA LEU A 46 1.95 -9.15 -17.74
C LEU A 46 2.96 -9.13 -18.89
N HIS A 47 3.87 -8.17 -18.86
CA HIS A 47 4.99 -8.12 -19.79
C HIS A 47 6.24 -8.65 -19.08
N ASP A 48 7.06 -9.43 -19.78
CA ASP A 48 8.32 -9.98 -19.26
C ASP A 48 9.47 -8.94 -19.22
N ALA A 49 9.13 -7.65 -19.14
CA ALA A 49 10.12 -6.59 -19.09
C ALA A 49 10.59 -6.39 -17.64
N VAL A 50 11.90 -6.35 -17.45
CA VAL A 50 12.51 -6.05 -16.14
C VAL A 50 12.79 -4.55 -16.06
N LEU A 51 12.11 -3.87 -15.12
CA LEU A 51 12.36 -2.48 -14.81
C LEU A 51 13.25 -2.39 -13.57
N GLY A 52 14.48 -1.89 -13.73
CA GLY A 52 15.34 -1.57 -12.60
C GLY A 52 14.73 -0.42 -11.80
N HIS A 53 14.58 -0.61 -10.49
CA HIS A 53 14.13 0.47 -9.61
C HIS A 53 14.89 0.46 -8.27
N ASP A 54 15.11 1.65 -7.72
CA ASP A 54 15.49 1.78 -6.32
C ASP A 54 14.22 1.73 -5.45
N SER A 55 14.16 0.72 -4.60
CA SER A 55 13.05 0.58 -3.66
C SER A 55 13.12 1.72 -2.64
N ALA A 56 12.02 2.48 -2.52
CA ALA A 56 11.89 3.58 -1.58
C ALA A 56 12.02 3.15 -0.10
N LEU A 57 11.94 1.85 0.20
CA LEU A 57 12.15 1.29 1.54
C LEU A 57 13.58 0.77 1.75
N ARG A 58 14.44 0.83 0.73
CA ARG A 58 15.84 0.34 0.77
C ARG A 58 16.88 1.43 0.55
N SER A 59 16.48 2.67 0.23
CA SER A 59 17.41 3.81 0.18
C SER A 59 17.89 4.18 1.59
N THR A 60 19.09 4.74 1.71
CA THR A 60 19.70 5.29 2.93
C THR A 60 18.82 6.40 3.54
N MET A 61 17.80 6.00 4.29
CA MET A 61 16.87 6.89 4.96
C MET A 61 17.11 6.83 6.46
N ASP A 62 16.91 7.96 7.13
CA ASP A 62 16.87 7.96 8.59
C ASP A 62 15.75 7.02 9.09
N ALA A 63 15.93 6.50 10.31
CA ALA A 63 15.04 5.53 10.91
C ALA A 63 13.59 6.04 11.10
N GLN A 64 13.41 7.34 11.34
CA GLN A 64 12.10 7.96 11.52
C GLN A 64 11.35 8.04 10.19
N THR A 65 11.99 8.48 9.11
CA THR A 65 11.33 8.52 7.79
C THR A 65 11.03 7.12 7.27
N ALA A 66 11.87 6.12 7.59
CA ALA A 66 11.59 4.72 7.31
C ALA A 66 10.35 4.22 8.06
N LEU A 67 10.22 4.57 9.35
CA LEU A 67 9.06 4.22 10.17
C LEU A 67 7.78 4.89 9.67
N GLU A 68 7.82 6.16 9.29
CA GLU A 68 6.67 6.86 8.70
C GLU A 68 6.19 6.20 7.41
N ARG A 69 7.11 5.86 6.50
CA ARG A 69 6.78 5.12 5.27
C ARG A 69 6.17 3.76 5.59
N GLN A 70 6.64 3.08 6.62
CA GLN A 70 6.09 1.81 7.06
C GLN A 70 4.67 1.96 7.62
N ILE A 71 4.40 3.04 8.37
CA ILE A 71 3.05 3.38 8.84
C ILE A 71 2.11 3.63 7.66
N TRP A 72 2.52 4.42 6.66
CA TRP A 72 1.70 4.66 5.46
C TRP A 72 1.41 3.38 4.68
N LEU A 73 2.38 2.46 4.60
CA LEU A 73 2.18 1.15 3.99
C LEU A 73 1.12 0.34 4.74
N TRP A 74 1.19 0.28 6.08
CA TRP A 74 0.20 -0.42 6.89
C TRP A 74 -1.20 0.19 6.77
N GLN A 75 -1.30 1.53 6.81
CA GLN A 75 -2.55 2.24 6.56
C GLN A 75 -3.14 1.91 5.17
N SER A 76 -2.29 1.80 4.15
CA SER A 76 -2.73 1.42 2.81
C SER A 76 -3.31 0.00 2.78
N TRP A 77 -2.68 -0.95 3.49
CA TRP A 77 -3.15 -2.33 3.54
C TRP A 77 -4.54 -2.43 4.18
N LEU A 78 -4.77 -1.71 5.28
CA LEU A 78 -6.09 -1.68 5.94
C LEU A 78 -7.22 -1.18 5.03
N ARG A 79 -6.90 -0.44 3.96
CA ARG A 79 -7.87 0.10 2.99
C ARG A 79 -7.98 -0.70 1.70
N VAL A 80 -6.92 -1.41 1.32
CA VAL A 80 -6.89 -2.17 0.06
C VAL A 80 -7.41 -3.60 0.23
N PHE A 81 -7.16 -4.21 1.39
CA PHE A 81 -7.54 -5.59 1.70
C PHE A 81 -8.93 -5.63 2.35
N ASP A 82 -9.96 -5.29 1.56
CA ASP A 82 -11.35 -5.10 2.00
C ASP A 82 -12.41 -5.89 1.20
N MET A 83 -12.06 -6.94 0.43
CA MET A 83 -13.03 -7.67 -0.41
C MET A 83 -13.99 -8.54 0.40
N ASN A 84 -13.56 -9.05 1.55
CA ASN A 84 -14.40 -9.88 2.42
C ASN A 84 -13.98 -9.77 3.89
N ILE A 85 -14.85 -10.20 4.80
CA ILE A 85 -14.63 -10.11 6.24
C ILE A 85 -13.36 -10.84 6.68
N GLY A 86 -13.08 -12.01 6.09
CA GLY A 86 -11.88 -12.78 6.40
C GLY A 86 -10.60 -12.03 6.05
N GLU A 87 -10.56 -11.40 4.89
CA GLU A 87 -9.45 -10.54 4.45
C GLU A 87 -9.28 -9.33 5.38
N VAL A 88 -10.39 -8.67 5.77
CA VAL A 88 -10.36 -7.53 6.71
C VAL A 88 -9.82 -7.95 8.07
N ILE A 89 -10.27 -9.07 8.63
CA ILE A 89 -9.77 -9.57 9.91
C ILE A 89 -8.29 -9.94 9.78
N GLY A 90 -7.95 -10.71 8.74
CA GLY A 90 -6.58 -11.18 8.50
C GLY A 90 -5.59 -10.03 8.38
N ILE A 91 -5.93 -8.99 7.62
CA ILE A 91 -5.02 -7.85 7.45
C ILE A 91 -4.88 -7.03 8.73
N ARG A 92 -5.95 -6.87 9.52
CA ARG A 92 -5.89 -6.19 10.82
C ARG A 92 -5.00 -6.95 11.80
N CYS A 93 -5.16 -8.26 11.90
CA CYS A 93 -4.30 -9.12 12.73
C CYS A 93 -2.84 -9.04 12.27
N TYR A 94 -2.60 -9.08 10.97
CA TYR A 94 -1.25 -8.97 10.41
C TYR A 94 -0.61 -7.62 10.71
N VAL A 95 -1.32 -6.51 10.51
CA VAL A 95 -0.85 -5.17 10.82
C VAL A 95 -0.60 -4.99 12.32
N PHE A 96 -1.47 -5.51 13.18
CA PHE A 96 -1.26 -5.50 14.63
C PHE A 96 0.02 -6.24 15.02
N TRP A 97 0.22 -7.46 14.49
CA TRP A 97 1.46 -8.22 14.72
C TRP A 97 2.70 -7.47 14.21
N LYS A 98 2.61 -6.83 13.04
CA LYS A 98 3.70 -6.03 12.48
C LYS A 98 4.04 -4.81 13.34
N ALA A 99 3.02 -4.10 13.85
CA ALA A 99 3.20 -2.99 14.78
C ALA A 99 3.83 -3.44 16.10
N TRP A 100 3.40 -4.59 16.65
CA TRP A 100 3.98 -5.18 17.85
C TRP A 100 5.44 -5.59 17.65
N ARG A 101 5.76 -6.16 16.49
CA ARG A 101 7.15 -6.51 16.17
C ARG A 101 8.01 -5.26 15.97
N ALA A 102 7.47 -4.19 15.40
CA ALA A 102 8.20 -2.95 15.17
C ALA A 102 8.47 -2.18 16.46
N SER A 103 7.52 -2.15 17.42
CA SER A 103 7.71 -1.50 18.72
C SER A 103 8.81 -2.12 19.58
N ARG A 104 9.20 -3.37 19.27
CA ARG A 104 10.28 -4.09 19.97
C ARG A 104 11.65 -3.93 19.30
N ARG A 105 11.77 -3.15 18.23
CA ARG A 105 13.06 -2.84 17.59
C ARG A 105 13.75 -1.69 18.34
N ALA A 106 15.06 -1.79 18.51
CA ALA A 106 15.86 -0.80 19.24
C ALA A 106 15.80 0.62 18.59
N ASP A 107 15.63 0.68 17.27
CA ASP A 107 15.61 1.94 16.51
C ASP A 107 14.22 2.61 16.43
N THR A 108 13.20 2.03 17.07
CA THR A 108 11.83 2.57 17.03
C THR A 108 11.58 3.51 18.21
N SER A 109 11.35 4.79 17.94
CA SER A 109 11.07 5.81 18.97
C SER A 109 9.64 5.80 19.52
N LEU A 110 8.73 5.02 18.92
CA LEU A 110 7.31 4.98 19.28
C LEU A 110 6.96 3.72 20.07
N SER A 111 6.16 3.91 21.13
CA SER A 111 5.55 2.80 21.86
C SER A 111 4.53 2.05 20.98
N PHE A 112 4.20 0.83 21.39
CA PHE A 112 3.20 0.02 20.68
C PHE A 112 1.84 0.71 20.56
N ARG A 113 1.38 1.39 21.62
CA ARG A 113 0.09 2.10 21.63
C ARG A 113 0.08 3.28 20.65
N GLU A 114 1.16 4.04 20.62
CA GLU A 114 1.31 5.17 19.69
C GLU A 114 1.39 4.69 18.24
N LEU A 115 2.06 3.56 17.98
CA LEU A 115 2.07 2.95 16.65
C LEU A 115 0.68 2.52 16.21
N LEU A 116 -0.10 1.86 17.07
CA LEU A 116 -1.47 1.49 16.75
C LEU A 116 -2.35 2.72 16.47
N ALA A 117 -2.26 3.75 17.30
CA ALA A 117 -3.01 5.00 17.12
C ALA A 117 -2.66 5.75 15.83
N LYS A 118 -1.43 5.58 15.32
CA LYS A 118 -1.03 6.14 14.03
C LYS A 118 -1.48 5.28 12.84
N VAL A 119 -1.67 3.98 13.03
CA VAL A 119 -1.94 3.02 11.94
C VAL A 119 -3.42 2.80 11.69
N PHE A 120 -4.23 2.76 12.76
CA PHE A 120 -5.67 2.55 12.72
C PHE A 120 -6.43 3.88 12.85
#